data_AF-A0A174DZZ2-F1
#
_entry.id   AF-A0A174DZZ2-F1
#
_cell.length_a   1.000
_cell.length_b   1.000
_cell.length_c   1.000
_cell.angle_alpha   90.00
_cell.angle_beta   90.00
_cell.angle_gamma   90.00
#
_symmetry.space_group_name_H-M   'P 1'
#
loop_
_entity.id
_entity.type
_entity.pdbx_description
1 polymer ?
#
loop_
_entity_poly.entity_id
_entity_poly.type
_entity_poly.pdbx_seq_one_letter_code
_entity_poly.pdbx_strand_id
1 'polypeptide(L)'
;MRMQLNEAVSKRLTELLSERHMTQYQLFMKSGVPKSTIGNVINCSYESVKLPGYTEAYKPEFSSTATDFRVILKNVNYNLEGDTHQVIHQVTHQDVELSTVSKQILAFCTTPKSKKELAVFCGFKDLRNFTLKHINPLLESGQLEMTIPDKPKSRNQKYITVCSK
;
A
#
# COMPACT_ATOMS: atom_id res chain seq x y z
N MET A 1 -13.86 -35.13 1.73
CA MET A 1 -13.33 -34.13 2.67
C MET A 1 -13.96 -32.79 2.33
N ARG A 2 -14.65 -32.10 3.25
CA ARG A 2 -15.17 -30.74 3.00
C ARG A 2 -13.97 -29.79 2.98
N MET A 3 -13.80 -29.06 1.87
CA MET A 3 -12.75 -28.06 1.70
C MET A 3 -13.15 -26.78 2.43
N GLN A 4 -12.20 -26.12 3.09
CA GLN A 4 -12.46 -24.82 3.72
C GLN A 4 -12.64 -23.73 2.66
N LEU A 5 -13.38 -22.65 2.98
CA LEU A 5 -13.72 -21.60 2.00
C LEU A 5 -12.47 -20.91 1.43
N ASN A 6 -11.48 -20.63 2.27
CA ASN A 6 -10.21 -20.03 1.85
C ASN A 6 -9.45 -20.93 0.86
N GLU A 7 -9.42 -22.24 1.09
CA GLU A 7 -8.81 -23.23 0.20
C GLU A 7 -9.54 -23.29 -1.14
N ALA A 8 -10.88 -23.26 -1.12
CA ALA A 8 -11.70 -23.24 -2.33
C ALA A 8 -11.43 -22.00 -3.19
N VAL A 9 -11.36 -20.82 -2.55
CA VAL A 9 -11.09 -19.54 -3.22
C VAL A 9 -9.67 -19.48 -3.75
N SER A 10 -8.67 -19.92 -2.97
CA SER A 10 -7.27 -20.02 -3.41
C SER A 10 -7.13 -20.91 -4.65
N LYS A 11 -7.70 -22.12 -4.58
CA LYS A 11 -7.66 -23.08 -5.68
C LYS A 11 -8.28 -22.49 -6.94
N ARG A 12 -9.47 -21.90 -6.83
CA ARG A 12 -10.15 -21.31 -7.97
C ARG A 12 -9.38 -20.15 -8.60
N LEU A 13 -8.78 -19.29 -7.77
CA LEU A 13 -7.98 -18.17 -8.25
C LEU A 13 -6.72 -18.64 -8.98
N THR A 14 -6.07 -19.70 -8.47
CA THR A 14 -4.88 -20.29 -9.10
C THR A 14 -5.21 -20.89 -10.46
N GLU A 15 -6.31 -21.64 -10.56
CA GLU A 15 -6.82 -22.19 -11.83
C GLU A 15 -7.07 -21.07 -12.84
N LEU A 16 -7.81 -20.02 -12.47
CA LEU A 16 -8.12 -18.89 -13.36
C LEU A 16 -6.88 -18.14 -13.85
N LEU A 17 -5.85 -18.00 -13.00
CA LEU A 17 -4.58 -17.40 -13.41
C LEU A 17 -3.86 -18.26 -14.44
N SER A 18 -3.88 -19.59 -14.27
CA SER A 18 -3.28 -20.52 -15.23
C SER A 18 -4.03 -20.54 -16.56
N GLU A 19 -5.37 -20.58 -16.54
CA GLU A 19 -6.25 -20.57 -17.71
C GLU A 19 -6.04 -19.31 -18.56
N ARG A 20 -5.80 -18.17 -17.91
CA ARG A 20 -5.61 -16.87 -18.57
C ARG A 20 -4.15 -16.56 -18.90
N HIS A 21 -3.23 -17.49 -18.65
CA HIS A 21 -1.78 -17.27 -18.77
C HIS A 21 -1.33 -15.97 -18.08
N MET A 22 -1.88 -15.72 -16.89
CA MET A 22 -1.73 -14.47 -16.16
C MET A 22 -0.96 -14.69 -14.87
N THR A 23 0.00 -13.82 -14.60
CA THR A 23 0.74 -13.78 -13.34
C THR A 23 -0.03 -12.98 -12.29
N GLN A 24 0.26 -13.23 -11.00
CA GLN A 24 -0.27 -12.40 -9.90
C GLN A 24 0.05 -10.90 -10.08
N TYR A 25 1.19 -10.58 -10.71
CA TYR A 25 1.57 -9.21 -11.02
C TYR A 25 0.65 -8.57 -12.09
N GLN A 26 0.36 -9.31 -13.16
CA GLN A 26 -0.58 -8.84 -14.18
C GLN A 26 -2.01 -8.72 -13.63
N LEU A 27 -2.41 -9.60 -12.70
CA LEU A 27 -3.67 -9.46 -11.99
C LEU A 27 -3.72 -8.17 -11.18
N PHE A 28 -2.66 -7.85 -10.42
CA PHE A 28 -2.53 -6.57 -9.72
C PHE A 28 -2.70 -5.37 -10.66
N MET A 29 -1.96 -5.35 -11.79
CA MET A 29 -2.02 -4.24 -12.75
C MET A 29 -3.43 -4.06 -13.36
N LYS A 30 -4.24 -5.12 -13.44
CA LYS A 30 -5.59 -5.08 -14.01
C LYS A 30 -6.70 -4.81 -12.99
N SER A 31 -6.57 -5.31 -11.76
CA SER A 31 -7.61 -5.21 -10.73
C SER A 31 -7.38 -4.10 -9.72
N GLY A 32 -6.16 -3.55 -9.64
CA GLY A 32 -5.75 -2.61 -8.59
C GLY A 32 -5.58 -3.25 -7.20
N VAL A 33 -5.84 -4.57 -7.07
CA VAL A 33 -5.71 -5.28 -5.79
C VAL A 33 -4.22 -5.51 -5.47
N PRO A 34 -3.72 -5.08 -4.30
CA PRO A 34 -2.29 -5.20 -3.97
C PRO A 34 -1.76 -6.64 -4.11
N LYS A 35 -0.52 -6.76 -4.60
CA LYS A 35 0.15 -8.06 -4.77
C LYS A 35 0.24 -8.86 -3.47
N SER A 36 0.38 -8.20 -2.33
CA SER A 36 0.35 -8.83 -1.01
C SER A 36 -1.01 -9.47 -0.71
N THR A 37 -2.11 -8.78 -1.01
CA THR A 37 -3.47 -9.30 -0.83
C THR A 37 -3.73 -10.49 -1.74
N ILE A 38 -3.34 -10.41 -3.01
CA ILE A 38 -3.43 -11.53 -3.97
C ILE A 38 -2.60 -12.73 -3.46
N GLY A 39 -1.37 -12.47 -2.99
CA GLY A 39 -0.49 -13.49 -2.45
C GLY A 39 -1.07 -14.16 -1.19
N ASN A 40 -1.64 -13.39 -0.28
CA ASN A 40 -2.27 -13.91 0.95
C ASN A 40 -3.46 -14.83 0.64
N VAL A 41 -4.27 -14.47 -0.37
CA VAL A 41 -5.42 -15.27 -0.81
C VAL A 41 -4.96 -16.55 -1.48
N ILE A 42 -3.96 -16.49 -2.38
CA ILE A 42 -3.44 -17.68 -3.08
C ILE A 42 -2.73 -18.62 -2.11
N ASN A 43 -1.95 -18.09 -1.17
CA ASN A 43 -1.18 -18.91 -0.24
C ASN A 43 -1.98 -19.34 1.00
N CYS A 44 -3.29 -19.06 1.04
CA CYS A 44 -4.15 -19.33 2.21
C CYS A 44 -3.53 -18.80 3.52
N SER A 45 -2.85 -17.65 3.48
CA SER A 45 -2.04 -17.15 4.61
C SER A 45 -2.85 -16.84 5.86
N TYR A 46 -4.17 -16.74 5.73
CA TYR A 46 -5.10 -16.58 6.83
C TYR A 46 -6.24 -17.57 6.69
N GLU A 47 -6.49 -18.35 7.74
CA GLU A 47 -7.68 -19.21 7.85
C GLU A 47 -8.95 -18.38 8.08
N SER A 48 -8.79 -17.20 8.71
CA SER A 48 -9.85 -16.22 8.94
C SER A 48 -9.32 -14.79 8.83
N VAL A 49 -10.15 -13.86 8.36
CA VAL A 49 -9.80 -12.44 8.29
C VAL A 49 -9.78 -11.86 9.71
N LYS A 50 -8.58 -11.59 10.24
CA LYS A 50 -8.44 -10.80 11.46
C LYS A 50 -8.70 -9.34 11.12
N LEU A 51 -9.86 -8.83 11.53
CA LEU A 51 -10.15 -7.39 11.46
C LEU A 51 -9.28 -6.69 12.53
N PRO A 52 -8.34 -5.80 12.14
CA PRO A 52 -7.55 -5.05 13.11
C PRO A 52 -8.47 -4.23 14.03
N GLY A 53 -8.26 -4.32 15.35
CA GLY A 53 -9.13 -3.70 16.35
C GLY A 53 -10.25 -4.62 16.86
N TYR A 54 -10.48 -5.78 16.24
CA TYR A 54 -11.45 -6.76 16.70
C TYR A 54 -10.84 -7.66 17.78
N THR A 55 -10.94 -7.21 19.03
CA THR A 55 -10.58 -7.98 20.22
C THR A 55 -11.79 -8.76 20.76
N GLU A 56 -11.59 -9.68 21.71
CA GLU A 56 -12.68 -10.45 22.33
C GLU A 56 -13.80 -9.56 22.92
N ALA A 57 -13.49 -8.32 23.31
CA ALA A 57 -14.47 -7.35 23.79
C ALA A 57 -15.50 -6.90 22.72
N TYR A 58 -15.16 -7.09 21.44
CA TYR A 58 -15.99 -6.70 20.29
C TYR A 58 -16.66 -7.88 19.57
N LYS A 59 -16.56 -9.09 20.14
CA LYS A 59 -17.23 -10.30 19.64
C LYS A 59 -18.75 -10.06 19.49
N PRO A 60 -19.43 -10.67 18.50
CA PRO A 60 -20.84 -10.41 18.29
C PRO A 60 -21.65 -11.01 19.45
N GLU A 61 -22.66 -10.27 19.90
CA GLU A 61 -23.58 -10.74 20.93
C GLU A 61 -24.81 -11.34 20.25
N PHE A 62 -25.17 -12.56 20.63
CA PHE A 62 -26.31 -13.28 20.07
C PHE A 62 -27.36 -13.45 21.15
N SER A 63 -28.59 -13.05 20.87
CA SER A 63 -29.72 -13.27 21.77
C SER A 63 -30.91 -13.80 20.98
N SER A 64 -31.55 -14.85 21.49
CA SER A 64 -32.77 -15.41 20.91
C SER A 64 -33.91 -15.25 21.91
N THR A 65 -35.05 -14.79 21.43
CA THR A 65 -36.32 -14.76 22.16
C THR A 65 -37.32 -15.68 21.46
N ALA A 66 -38.54 -15.78 22.00
CA ALA A 66 -39.61 -16.57 21.37
C ALA A 66 -40.04 -16.03 19.99
N THR A 67 -39.76 -14.76 19.70
CA THR A 67 -40.25 -14.06 18.50
C THR A 67 -39.14 -13.63 17.55
N ASP A 68 -37.90 -13.54 18.01
CA ASP A 68 -36.80 -13.01 17.22
C ASP A 68 -35.43 -13.55 17.62
N PHE A 69 -34.50 -13.43 16.67
CA PHE A 69 -33.08 -13.66 16.85
C PHE A 69 -32.36 -12.35 16.55
N ARG A 70 -31.58 -11.85 17.51
CA ARG A 70 -30.81 -10.62 17.39
C ARG A 70 -29.33 -10.92 17.41
N VAL A 71 -28.61 -10.23 16.54
CA VAL A 71 -27.15 -10.23 16.48
C VAL A 71 -26.69 -8.78 16.62
N ILE A 72 -25.83 -8.52 17.60
CA ILE A 72 -25.25 -7.19 17.82
C ILE A 72 -23.78 -7.27 17.38
N LEU A 73 -23.45 -6.55 16.30
CA LEU A 73 -22.07 -6.37 15.83
C LEU A 73 -21.60 -4.97 16.17
N LYS A 74 -20.61 -4.84 17.05
CA LYS A 74 -20.03 -3.54 17.41
C LYS A 74 -19.19 -3.02 16.24
N ASN A 75 -19.48 -1.80 15.79
CA ASN A 75 -18.68 -1.13 14.77
C ASN A 75 -17.38 -0.60 15.38
N VAL A 76 -16.30 -1.38 15.26
CA VAL A 76 -14.97 -1.04 15.81
C VAL A 76 -14.31 0.17 15.16
N ASN A 77 -14.84 0.67 14.03
CA ASN A 77 -14.29 1.80 13.29
C ASN A 77 -15.08 3.11 13.51
N TYR A 78 -16.07 3.13 14.41
CA TYR A 78 -16.90 4.30 14.66
C TYR A 78 -16.24 5.24 15.68
N ASN A 79 -15.76 6.40 15.22
CA ASN A 79 -15.26 7.48 16.08
C ASN A 79 -16.37 8.53 16.26
N LEU A 80 -16.75 8.83 17.50
CA LEU A 80 -17.84 9.78 17.81
C LEU A 80 -17.42 11.26 17.72
N GLU A 81 -16.11 11.54 17.60
CA GLU A 81 -15.57 12.89 17.49
C GLU A 81 -15.10 13.15 16.06
N GLY A 82 -15.95 13.77 15.23
CA GLY A 82 -15.54 14.16 13.88
C GLY A 82 -16.65 14.47 12.89
N ASP A 83 -17.73 15.11 13.31
CA ASP A 83 -18.75 15.61 12.40
C ASP A 83 -18.33 16.97 11.79
N THR A 84 -17.23 16.95 11.04
CA THR A 84 -16.94 17.93 9.97
C THR A 84 -15.96 17.29 9.00
N HIS A 85 -16.49 16.87 7.83
CA HIS A 85 -15.75 16.44 6.65
C HIS A 85 -14.65 15.41 6.87
N GLN A 86 -14.99 14.14 6.65
CA GLN A 86 -14.16 13.23 5.85
C GLN A 86 -14.85 11.88 5.62
N VAL A 87 -15.30 11.64 4.39
CA VAL A 87 -15.44 10.29 3.84
C VAL A 87 -14.02 9.73 3.71
N ILE A 88 -13.51 9.08 4.77
CA ILE A 88 -12.21 8.38 4.71
C ILE A 88 -12.44 6.97 4.19
N HIS A 89 -12.23 6.85 2.89
CA HIS A 89 -11.80 5.63 2.23
C HIS A 89 -10.76 4.89 3.09
N GLN A 90 -11.09 3.70 3.56
CA GLN A 90 -10.10 2.83 4.17
C GLN A 90 -9.19 2.28 3.06
N VAL A 91 -7.88 2.46 3.26
CA VAL A 91 -6.74 1.80 2.58
C VAL A 91 -6.18 2.49 1.33
N THR A 92 -5.49 3.61 1.56
CA THR A 92 -4.08 3.76 1.19
C THR A 92 -3.40 4.76 2.14
N HIS A 93 -2.80 4.25 3.22
CA HIS A 93 -1.74 4.99 3.93
C HIS A 93 -0.49 5.03 3.04
N GLN A 94 -0.56 5.71 1.89
CA GLN A 94 0.58 5.93 1.00
C GLN A 94 0.58 7.30 0.30
N ASP A 95 -0.51 8.07 0.31
CA ASP A 95 -0.55 9.35 -0.43
C ASP A 95 -0.33 10.63 0.40
N VAL A 96 -0.55 10.62 1.72
CA VAL A 96 -0.40 11.87 2.51
C VAL A 96 1.06 12.13 2.92
N GLU A 97 1.85 11.09 3.21
CA GLU A 97 3.29 11.21 3.49
C GLU A 97 4.13 11.56 2.25
N LEU A 98 3.61 11.29 1.06
CA LEU A 98 4.29 11.61 -0.20
C LEU A 98 4.58 13.12 -0.28
N SER A 99 3.73 13.97 0.31
CA SER A 99 3.88 15.43 0.22
C SER A 99 5.02 15.98 1.09
N THR A 100 5.24 15.47 2.30
CA THR A 100 6.26 16.01 3.22
C THR A 100 7.66 15.59 2.80
N VAL A 101 7.86 14.30 2.50
CA VAL A 101 9.17 13.77 2.07
C VAL A 101 9.56 14.34 0.71
N SER A 102 8.62 14.48 -0.23
CA SER A 102 8.90 15.08 -1.53
C SER A 102 9.35 16.53 -1.42
N LYS A 103 8.69 17.34 -0.56
CA LYS A 103 9.11 18.72 -0.31
C LYS A 103 10.52 18.80 0.30
N GLN A 104 10.85 17.90 1.22
CA GLN A 104 12.19 17.81 1.81
C GLN A 104 13.25 17.44 0.77
N ILE A 105 12.95 16.47 -0.11
CA ILE A 105 13.82 16.08 -1.21
C ILE A 105 14.06 17.27 -2.15
N LEU A 106 13.00 17.98 -2.54
CA LEU A 106 13.11 19.12 -3.46
C LEU A 106 13.91 20.28 -2.86
N ALA A 107 13.75 20.55 -1.56
CA ALA A 107 14.54 21.57 -0.86
C ALA A 107 16.03 21.17 -0.76
N PHE A 108 16.31 19.89 -0.51
CA PHE A 108 17.67 19.38 -0.34
C PHE A 108 18.43 19.18 -1.66
N CYS A 109 17.71 18.86 -2.74
CA CYS A 109 18.22 18.70 -4.10
C CYS A 109 18.47 20.02 -4.85
N THR A 110 18.45 21.17 -4.17
CA THR A 110 18.91 22.45 -4.74
C THR A 110 20.39 22.40 -5.18
N THR A 111 21.17 21.49 -4.58
CA THR A 111 22.50 21.10 -5.05
C THR A 111 22.49 19.63 -5.47
N PRO A 112 23.36 19.20 -6.41
CA PRO A 112 23.39 17.79 -6.83
C PRO A 112 23.69 16.84 -5.66
N LYS A 113 22.73 15.98 -5.31
CA LYS A 113 22.84 14.98 -4.23
C LYS A 113 22.72 13.55 -4.75
N SER A 114 23.42 12.63 -4.10
CA SER A 114 23.30 11.20 -4.37
C SER A 114 22.07 10.59 -3.68
N LYS A 115 21.62 9.43 -4.17
CA LYS A 115 20.51 8.68 -3.52
C LYS A 115 20.80 8.34 -2.06
N LYS A 116 22.06 8.07 -1.73
CA LYS A 116 22.48 7.71 -0.37
C LYS A 116 22.31 8.89 0.58
N GLU A 117 22.76 10.07 0.17
CA GLU A 117 22.60 11.29 0.97
C GLU A 117 21.12 11.63 1.19
N LEU A 118 20.31 11.47 0.15
CA LEU A 118 18.86 11.71 0.23
C LEU A 118 18.14 10.74 1.16
N ALA A 119 18.45 9.44 1.05
CA ALA A 119 17.86 8.43 1.92
C ALA A 119 18.23 8.67 3.39
N VAL A 120 19.50 9.00 3.68
CA VAL A 120 19.96 9.32 5.03
C VAL A 120 19.28 10.58 5.56
N PHE A 121 19.21 11.64 4.76
CA PHE A 121 18.57 12.91 5.15
C PHE A 121 17.08 12.73 5.48
N CYS A 122 16.38 11.88 4.72
CA CYS A 122 14.95 11.62 4.93
C CYS A 122 14.68 10.47 5.92
N GLY A 123 15.71 9.89 6.56
CA GLY A 123 15.55 8.83 7.57
C GLY A 123 15.28 7.42 7.02
N PHE A 124 15.50 7.17 5.72
CA PHE A 124 15.26 5.87 5.09
C PHE A 124 16.50 4.98 5.11
N LYS A 125 16.30 3.73 5.57
CA LYS A 125 17.34 2.67 5.54
C LYS A 125 17.39 1.94 4.20
N ASP A 126 16.24 1.80 3.54
CA ASP A 126 16.13 1.07 2.27
C ASP A 126 16.13 2.01 1.07
N LEU A 127 17.27 2.04 0.37
CA LEU A 127 17.49 2.81 -0.84
C LEU A 127 16.57 2.42 -2.00
N ARG A 128 16.23 1.13 -2.13
CA ARG A 128 15.44 0.64 -3.27
C ARG A 128 14.00 1.12 -3.12
N ASN A 129 13.43 0.92 -1.94
CA ASN A 129 12.08 1.40 -1.62
C ASN A 129 12.01 2.94 -1.66
N PHE A 130 13.02 3.62 -1.13
CA PHE A 130 13.09 5.08 -1.19
C PHE A 130 13.10 5.61 -2.63
N THR A 131 13.89 4.99 -3.51
CA THR A 131 13.97 5.39 -4.92
C THR A 131 12.62 5.20 -5.62
N LEU A 132 12.00 4.03 -5.46
CA LEU A 132 10.75 3.69 -6.14
C LEU A 132 9.59 4.56 -5.68
N LYS A 133 9.51 4.86 -4.38
CA LYS A 133 8.37 5.58 -3.79
C LYS A 133 8.53 7.10 -3.80
N HIS A 134 9.74 7.63 -3.74
CA HIS A 134 9.94 9.07 -3.56
C HIS A 134 10.75 9.72 -4.69
N ILE A 135 11.75 9.04 -5.26
CA ILE A 135 12.59 9.63 -6.32
C ILE A 135 11.93 9.48 -7.70
N ASN A 136 11.46 8.28 -8.04
CA ASN A 136 10.86 8.01 -9.36
C ASN A 136 9.64 8.92 -9.64
N PRO A 137 8.68 9.12 -8.71
CA PRO A 137 7.57 10.03 -8.96
C PRO A 137 8.01 11.48 -9.21
N LEU A 138 9.10 11.93 -8.58
CA LEU A 138 9.65 13.29 -8.77
C LEU A 138 10.38 13.44 -10.11
N LEU A 139 11.00 12.37 -10.61
CA LEU A 139 11.59 12.33 -11.95
C LEU A 139 10.49 12.31 -13.03
N GLU A 140 9.45 11.50 -12.83
CA GLU A 140 8.33 11.38 -13.78
C GLU A 140 7.48 12.66 -13.86
N SER A 141 7.31 13.36 -12.73
CA SER A 141 6.63 14.66 -12.68
C SER A 141 7.52 15.84 -13.13
N GLY A 142 8.79 15.59 -13.45
CA GLY A 142 9.73 16.63 -13.91
C GLY A 142 10.17 17.63 -12.84
N GLN A 143 9.90 17.35 -11.56
CA GLN A 143 10.34 18.20 -10.45
C GLN A 143 11.81 17.96 -10.08
N LEU A 144 12.34 16.79 -10.46
CA LEU A 144 13.70 16.36 -10.20
C LEU A 144 14.35 15.86 -11.50
N GLU A 145 15.64 16.12 -11.67
CA GLU A 145 16.41 15.71 -12.83
C GLU A 145 17.66 14.92 -12.43
N MET A 146 18.07 14.02 -13.33
CA MET A 146 19.33 13.29 -13.24
C MET A 146 20.47 14.10 -13.85
N THR A 147 21.60 14.18 -13.15
CA THR A 147 22.79 14.86 -13.69
C THR A 147 23.47 14.10 -14.82
N ILE A 148 23.27 12.78 -14.90
CA ILE A 148 23.81 11.91 -15.96
C ILE A 148 22.66 11.07 -16.54
N PRO A 149 21.80 11.66 -17.39
CA PRO A 149 20.63 10.97 -17.91
C PRO A 149 20.98 9.78 -18.83
N ASP A 150 22.09 9.87 -19.57
CA ASP A 150 22.60 8.81 -20.46
C ASP A 150 23.00 7.53 -19.70
N LYS A 151 23.40 7.66 -18.42
CA LYS A 151 23.84 6.53 -17.57
C LYS A 151 23.08 6.54 -16.26
N PRO A 152 21.78 6.16 -16.24
CA PRO A 152 20.92 6.24 -15.06
C PRO A 152 21.40 5.35 -13.90
N LYS A 153 22.16 4.30 -14.22
CA LYS A 153 22.76 3.37 -13.24
C LYS A 153 24.19 3.74 -12.83
N SER A 154 24.69 4.91 -13.24
CA SER A 154 26.04 5.37 -12.88
C SER A 154 26.20 5.46 -11.36
N ARG A 155 27.35 5.02 -10.85
CA ARG A 155 27.72 5.17 -9.43
C ARG A 155 27.80 6.65 -9.01
N ASN A 156 28.10 7.53 -9.96
CA ASN A 156 28.21 8.97 -9.76
C ASN A 156 26.91 9.70 -10.06
N GLN A 157 25.79 8.98 -10.21
CA GLN A 157 24.50 9.61 -10.48
C GLN A 157 24.05 10.49 -9.31
N LYS A 158 23.66 11.72 -9.63
CA LYS A 158 23.09 12.68 -8.68
C LYS A 158 21.76 13.22 -9.20
N TYR A 159 21.02 13.81 -8.29
CA TYR A 159 19.69 14.37 -8.50
C TYR A 159 19.70 15.85 -8.14
N ILE A 160 19.07 16.66 -8.98
CA ILE A 160 18.92 18.10 -8.78
C ILE A 160 17.46 18.50 -9.00
N THR A 161 16.96 19.45 -8.22
CA THR A 161 15.60 19.99 -8.38
C THR A 161 15.54 20.88 -9.60
N VAL A 162 14.50 20.72 -10.42
CA VAL A 162 14.23 21.61 -11.55
C VAL A 162 13.59 22.89 -11.01
N CYS A 163 14.39 23.93 -10.85
CA CYS A 163 13.84 25.27 -10.66
C CYS A 163 13.24 25.73 -11.98
N SER A 164 11.90 25.67 -12.13
CA SER A 164 11.24 26.49 -13.14
C SER A 164 11.64 27.95 -12.87
N LYS A 165 12.34 28.55 -13.83
CA LYS A 165 12.57 29.99 -13.88
C LYS A 165 11.30 30.71 -14.31
#